data_AF-A0A316JPF6-F1
#
_entry.id   AF-A0A316JPF6-F1
#
_cell.length_a   1.000
_cell.length_b   1.000
_cell.length_c   1.000
_cell.angle_alpha   90.00
_cell.angle_beta   90.00
_cell.angle_gamma   90.00
#
_symmetry.space_group_name_H-M   'P 1'
#
loop_
_entity.id
_entity.type
_entity.pdbx_description
1 polymer ?
#
loop_
_entity_poly.entity_id
_entity_poly.type
_entity_poly.pdbx_seq_one_letter_code
_entity_poly.pdbx_strand_id
1 'polypeptide(L)'
;MSNNGARSQYTSRADDKLAWKGHPQIKIPSVFTSSTDWRHGLVDKAQRRGPLFKSAADGKTWDADMHGAEMIGRWLFLKPKETASQAVSLAAE
;
A
#
# COMPACT_ATOMS: atom_id res chain seq x y z
N MET A 1 7.67 21.38 -13.90
CA MET A 1 7.06 21.79 -12.61
C MET A 1 7.46 20.79 -11.54
N SER A 2 8.27 21.21 -10.56
CA SER A 2 8.65 20.37 -9.41
C SER A 2 7.49 20.35 -8.41
N ASN A 3 6.65 19.32 -8.45
CA ASN A 3 5.41 19.19 -7.68
C ASN A 3 5.64 18.71 -6.22
N ASN A 4 6.89 18.66 -5.76
CA ASN A 4 7.21 18.06 -4.46
C ASN A 4 6.72 18.88 -3.27
N GLY A 5 6.55 20.21 -3.42
CA GLY A 5 6.04 21.07 -2.35
C GLY A 5 4.53 20.94 -2.09
N ALA A 6 3.74 20.60 -3.12
CA ALA A 6 2.28 20.58 -3.00
C ALA A 6 1.76 19.38 -2.20
N ARG A 7 2.43 18.22 -2.28
CA ARG A 7 2.04 16.99 -1.57
C ARG A 7 1.90 17.23 -0.06
N SER A 8 2.91 17.84 0.55
CA SER A 8 2.88 18.11 2.01
C SER A 8 1.74 19.05 2.37
N GLN A 9 1.47 20.08 1.56
CA GLN A 9 0.38 21.02 1.81
C GLN A 9 -0.99 20.34 1.71
N TYR A 10 -1.19 19.47 0.72
CA TYR A 10 -2.42 18.70 0.59
C TYR A 10 -2.62 17.75 1.77
N THR A 11 -1.57 17.05 2.20
CA THR A 11 -1.62 16.19 3.38
C THR A 11 -1.97 16.98 4.63
N SER A 12 -1.26 18.08 4.94
CA SER A 12 -1.55 18.90 6.12
C SER A 12 -2.99 19.41 6.14
N ARG A 13 -3.49 19.95 5.02
CA ARG A 13 -4.88 20.43 4.93
C ARG A 13 -5.92 19.32 5.08
N ALA A 14 -5.61 18.10 4.63
CA ALA A 14 -6.48 16.94 4.83
C ALA A 14 -6.48 16.50 6.30
N ASP A 15 -5.29 16.40 6.91
CA ASP A 15 -5.09 16.06 8.32
C ASP A 15 -5.89 17.02 9.22
N ASP A 16 -5.77 18.33 9.00
CA ASP A 16 -6.49 19.37 9.77
C ASP A 16 -8.00 19.21 9.70
N LYS A 17 -8.55 18.97 8.50
CA LYS A 17 -10.00 18.81 8.31
C LYS A 17 -10.54 17.55 8.96
N LEU A 18 -9.80 16.44 8.88
CA LEU A 18 -10.17 15.18 9.50
C LEU A 18 -10.09 15.30 11.04
N ALA A 19 -9.07 15.96 11.56
CA ALA A 19 -8.95 16.27 12.98
C ALA A 19 -10.09 17.14 13.50
N TRP A 20 -10.46 18.20 12.76
CA TRP A 20 -11.59 19.08 13.11
C TRP A 20 -12.92 18.32 13.18
N LYS A 21 -13.13 17.30 12.33
CA LYS A 21 -14.32 16.43 12.35
C LYS A 21 -14.24 15.28 13.37
N GLY A 22 -13.12 15.12 14.07
CA GLY A 22 -12.91 13.98 14.97
C GLY A 22 -12.77 12.63 14.27
N HIS A 23 -12.35 12.61 12.99
CA HIS A 23 -12.09 11.36 12.28
C HIS A 23 -10.68 10.83 12.59
N PRO A 24 -10.55 9.59 13.08
CA PRO A 24 -9.25 8.99 13.35
C PRO A 24 -8.48 8.75 12.05
N GLN A 25 -7.15 8.83 12.14
CA GLN A 25 -6.25 8.66 11.01
C GLN A 25 -5.08 7.76 11.39
N ILE A 26 -4.58 6.99 10.44
CA ILE A 26 -3.40 6.14 10.60
C ILE A 26 -2.42 6.48 9.48
N LYS A 27 -1.17 6.76 9.85
CA LYS A 27 -0.07 6.96 8.90
C LYS A 27 0.60 5.62 8.65
N ILE A 28 0.58 5.15 7.41
CA ILE A 28 1.21 3.90 7.00
C ILE A 28 2.45 4.17 6.12
N PRO A 29 3.43 3.26 6.08
CA PRO A 29 4.53 3.34 5.12
C PRO A 29 4.01 3.30 3.68
N SER A 30 4.49 4.19 2.81
CA SER A 30 4.06 4.24 1.41
C SER A 30 4.80 3.25 0.51
N VAL A 31 5.69 2.42 1.07
CA VAL A 31 6.58 1.56 0.29
C VAL A 31 5.76 0.43 -0.33
N PHE A 32 6.00 0.18 -1.62
CA PHE A 32 5.41 -0.93 -2.39
C PHE A 32 3.88 -0.92 -2.56
N THR A 33 3.16 0.11 -2.11
CA THR A 33 1.70 0.19 -2.24
C THR A 33 1.22 0.27 -3.70
N SER A 34 2.07 0.73 -4.63
CA SER A 34 1.76 0.83 -6.06
C SER A 34 2.33 -0.31 -6.91
N SER A 35 3.08 -1.25 -6.31
CA SER A 35 3.82 -2.29 -7.02
C SER A 35 3.59 -3.71 -6.50
N THR A 36 2.77 -3.86 -5.46
CA THR A 36 2.45 -5.17 -4.86
C THR A 36 1.15 -5.69 -5.45
N ASP A 37 1.08 -6.94 -5.89
CA ASP A 37 -0.19 -7.64 -6.11
C ASP A 37 -0.62 -8.28 -4.78
N TRP A 38 -1.66 -7.75 -4.15
CA TRP A 38 -2.15 -8.25 -2.85
C TRP A 38 -2.69 -9.68 -2.90
N ARG A 39 -3.09 -10.18 -4.08
CA ARG A 39 -3.66 -11.53 -4.22
C ARG A 39 -2.60 -12.60 -4.17
N HIS A 40 -1.41 -12.30 -4.71
CA HIS A 40 -0.29 -13.24 -4.83
C HIS A 40 0.92 -12.88 -3.96
N GLY A 41 0.88 -11.74 -3.27
CA GLY A 41 1.98 -11.25 -2.44
C GLY A 41 3.25 -10.90 -3.24
N LEU A 42 3.10 -10.61 -4.53
CA LEU A 42 4.22 -10.34 -5.43
C LEU A 42 4.50 -8.84 -5.53
N VAL A 43 5.73 -8.44 -5.21
CA VAL A 43 6.19 -7.04 -5.33
C VAL A 43 7.04 -6.90 -6.57
N ASP A 44 6.54 -6.18 -7.58
CA ASP A 44 7.28 -5.88 -8.80
C ASP A 44 6.90 -4.49 -9.36
N LYS A 45 7.90 -3.63 -9.52
CA LYS A 45 7.75 -2.26 -10.05
C LYS A 45 7.28 -2.25 -11.50
N ALA A 46 7.53 -3.30 -12.28
CA ALA A 46 7.09 -3.42 -13.66
C ALA A 46 5.58 -3.65 -13.79
N GLN A 47 4.90 -4.04 -12.69
CA GLN A 47 3.45 -4.25 -12.67
C GLN A 47 2.67 -2.95 -12.88
N ARG A 48 3.21 -1.78 -12.50
CA ARG A 48 2.56 -0.48 -12.77
C ARG A 48 3.19 0.21 -13.97
N ARG A 49 2.35 0.60 -14.94
CA ARG A 49 2.73 1.41 -16.10
C ARG A 49 1.68 2.47 -16.36
N GLY A 50 1.98 3.70 -15.98
CA GLY A 50 1.05 4.83 -16.09
C GLY A 50 -0.23 4.59 -15.27
N PRO A 51 -1.42 4.63 -15.89
CA PRO A 51 -2.71 4.41 -15.22
C PRO A 51 -3.06 2.93 -15.03
N LEU A 52 -2.26 2.00 -15.57
CA LEU A 52 -2.55 0.57 -15.52
C LEU A 52 -1.65 -0.15 -14.53
N PHE A 53 -2.27 -1.03 -13.73
CA PHE A 53 -1.59 -2.08 -13.00
C PHE A 53 -1.87 -3.41 -13.68
N LYS A 54 -0.84 -4.20 -13.97
CA LYS A 54 -0.92 -5.55 -14.52
C LYS A 54 -0.18 -6.51 -13.61
N SER A 55 -0.89 -7.49 -13.06
CA SER A 55 -0.27 -8.55 -12.25
C SER A 55 0.72 -9.34 -13.10
N ALA A 56 1.94 -9.54 -12.59
CA ALA A 56 2.91 -10.42 -13.22
C ALA A 56 2.62 -11.91 -12.96
N ALA A 57 1.77 -12.22 -11.97
CA ALA A 57 1.42 -13.59 -11.62
C ALA A 57 0.37 -14.20 -12.56
N ASP A 58 -0.69 -13.44 -12.89
CA ASP A 58 -1.81 -13.94 -13.71
C ASP A 58 -2.21 -13.02 -14.88
N GLY A 59 -1.48 -11.93 -15.09
CA GLY A 59 -1.69 -11.02 -16.21
C GLY A 59 -2.94 -10.14 -16.11
N LYS A 60 -3.75 -10.25 -15.04
CA LYS A 60 -4.95 -9.43 -14.85
C LYS A 60 -4.59 -7.96 -14.65
N THR A 61 -5.52 -7.08 -15.05
CA THR A 61 -5.29 -5.64 -15.10
C THR A 61 -6.33 -4.85 -14.31
N TRP A 62 -5.90 -3.77 -13.67
CA TRP A 62 -6.76 -2.80 -12.97
C TRP A 62 -6.28 -1.38 -13.22
N ASP A 63 -7.13 -0.42 -12.84
CA ASP A 63 -6.69 0.96 -12.62
C ASP A 63 -5.65 1.00 -11.50
N ALA A 64 -4.53 1.67 -11.76
CA ALA A 64 -3.39 1.64 -10.87
C ALA A 64 -3.58 2.46 -9.58
N ASP A 65 -4.43 3.49 -9.62
CA ASP A 65 -4.70 4.33 -8.46
C ASP A 65 -5.74 3.65 -7.55
N MET A 66 -6.76 3.03 -8.14
CA MET A 66 -7.71 2.18 -7.42
C MET A 66 -7.00 1.00 -6.74
N HIS A 67 -6.11 0.32 -7.47
CA HIS A 67 -5.30 -0.76 -6.91
C HIS A 67 -4.40 -0.26 -5.76
N GLY A 68 -3.80 0.93 -5.91
CA GLY A 68 -3.00 1.55 -4.85
C GLY A 68 -3.82 1.89 -3.60
N ALA A 69 -5.03 2.42 -3.76
CA ALA A 69 -5.95 2.69 -2.66
C ALA A 69 -6.38 1.40 -1.95
N GLU A 70 -6.62 0.33 -2.70
CA GLU A 70 -6.93 -0.99 -2.15
C GLU A 70 -5.76 -1.55 -1.32
N MET A 71 -4.51 -1.43 -1.82
CA MET A 71 -3.30 -1.81 -1.07
C MET A 71 -3.18 -1.04 0.25
N ILE A 72 -3.46 0.26 0.25
CA ILE A 72 -3.46 1.11 1.45
C ILE A 72 -4.53 0.63 2.45
N GLY A 73 -5.76 0.38 1.97
CA GLY A 73 -6.86 -0.12 2.82
C GLY A 73 -6.58 -1.51 3.41
N ARG A 74 -5.87 -2.36 2.67
CA ARG A 74 -5.49 -3.71 3.11
C ARG A 74 -4.31 -3.74 4.08
N TRP A 75 -3.59 -2.62 4.25
CA TRP A 75 -2.39 -2.56 5.10
C TRP A 75 -2.65 -3.09 6.52
N LEU A 76 -3.82 -2.78 7.09
CA LEU A 76 -4.21 -3.20 8.45
C LEU A 76 -4.35 -4.73 8.61
N PHE A 77 -4.45 -5.46 7.50
CA PHE A 77 -4.61 -6.91 7.48
C PHE A 77 -3.35 -7.64 7.04
N LEU A 78 -2.28 -6.91 6.72
CA LEU A 78 -1.00 -7.51 6.37
C LEU A 78 -0.36 -8.10 7.62
N LYS A 79 -0.02 -9.38 7.54
CA LYS A 79 0.81 -10.04 8.54
C LYS A 79 2.27 -9.96 8.10
N PRO A 80 3.22 -9.79 9.04
CA PRO A 80 4.62 -10.03 8.75
C PRO A 80 4.75 -11.39 8.08
N LYS A 81 5.53 -11.47 7.01
CA LYS A 81 5.91 -12.78 6.47
C LYS A 81 6.76 -13.44 7.54
N GLU A 82 6.27 -14.55 8.11
CA GLU A 82 7.08 -15.37 9.00
C GLU A 82 8.37 -15.70 8.25
N THR A 83 9.48 -15.16 8.74
CA THR A 83 10.78 -15.60 8.26
C THR A 83 10.93 -17.06 8.72
N ALA A 84 11.66 -17.90 7.99
CA ALA A 84 11.82 -19.32 8.36
C ALA A 84 12.25 -19.52 9.84
N SER A 85 12.89 -18.51 10.44
CA SER A 85 13.24 -18.48 11.87
C SER A 85 12.07 -18.32 12.84
N GLN A 86 10.92 -17.77 12.45
CA GLN A 86 9.74 -17.58 13.31
C GLN A 86 8.76 -18.77 13.25
N ALA A 87 8.69 -19.46 12.10
CA ALA A 87 7.87 -20.66 11.93
C ALA A 87 8.35 -21.85 12.81
N VAL A 88 9.65 -21.91 13.12
CA VAL A 88 10.21 -22.95 14.01
C VAL A 88 9.85 -22.69 15.48
N SER A 89 9.72 -21.42 15.89
CA SER A 89 9.42 -21.08 17.28
C SER A 89 7.95 -21.28 17.66
N LEU A 90 7.01 -21.10 16.73
CA LEU A 90 5.58 -21.34 16.98
C LEU A 90 5.18 -22.82 16.95
N ALA A 91 5.97 -23.69 16.32
CA ALA A 91 5.71 -25.12 16.26
C ALA A 91 6.29 -25.91 17.46
N ALA A 92 6.97 -25.22 18.38
CA ALA A 92 7.64 -25.79 19.55
C ALA A 92 6.90 -25.50 20.87
N GLU A 93 5.69 -24.92 20.82
CA GLU A 93 4.82 -24.65 21.96
C GLU A 93 3.56 -25.54 21.95
#